data_AF-A0AAD9CV55-F1
#
_entry.id   AF-A0AAD9CV55-F1
#
_cell.length_a   1.000
_cell.length_b   1.000
_cell.length_c   1.000
_cell.angle_alpha   90.00
_cell.angle_beta   90.00
_cell.angle_gamma   90.00
#
_symmetry.space_group_name_H-M   'P 1'
#
loop_
_entity.id
_entity.type
_entity.pdbx_description
1 polymer ?
#
loop_
_entity_poly.entity_id
_entity_poly.type
_entity_poly.pdbx_seq_one_letter_code
_entity_poly.pdbx_strand_id
1 'polypeptide(L)'
;MFSLTYTIQNFYFLGCEYSNHFPRDTYAVCHSGSRWPYALLLCLPALVRLIQCVKRWHDSRLAIHLINAGKYLISIVQLCLFVLWRARGRSTSNASFIVWVLVSTATSVYTSAWDLIVDWSLFRPQSGLLRHDRGYSSRYVYYFAMASNVLIRFIWVWYIPDAKQYPNSRSFYFALAEMLRRWQWNFFRVETEHLGNADAYRVTREIPLPYRRIEHDSDEDDKQPELFRSKTNPITVHLDRLRRELVGEEQGRGPDAENLGPRGHARQREYEARRPGDTESDEPVSAA
;
A
#
# COMPACT_ATOMS: atom_id res chain seq x y z
N MET A 1 -6.52 11.67 4.00
CA MET A 1 -5.46 12.44 4.67
C MET A 1 -4.26 11.54 4.95
N PHE A 2 -3.08 12.07 5.30
CA PHE A 2 -2.02 11.25 5.88
C PHE A 2 -2.18 11.29 7.41
N SER A 3 -2.15 10.14 8.08
CA SER A 3 -2.36 10.07 9.54
C SER A 3 -1.36 10.94 10.32
N LEU A 4 -0.15 11.09 9.78
CA LEU A 4 0.93 11.90 10.36
C LEU A 4 0.72 13.41 10.19
N THR A 5 -0.13 13.84 9.25
CA THR A 5 -0.35 15.25 8.94
C THR A 5 -0.88 16.02 10.15
N TYR A 6 -1.83 15.46 10.89
CA TYR A 6 -2.41 16.13 12.05
C TYR A 6 -1.35 16.34 13.14
N THR A 7 -0.58 15.32 13.49
CA THR A 7 0.48 15.42 14.49
C THR A 7 1.56 16.43 14.07
N ILE A 8 2.00 16.40 12.81
CA ILE A 8 3.03 17.33 12.34
C ILE A 8 2.54 18.79 12.33
N GLN A 9 1.25 19.02 12.04
CA GLN A 9 0.67 20.36 12.15
C GLN A 9 0.70 20.91 13.58
N ASN A 10 0.68 20.07 14.61
CA ASN A 10 0.74 20.55 16.00
C ASN A 10 2.08 21.22 16.33
N PHE A 11 3.18 20.83 15.66
CA PHE A 11 4.47 21.52 15.82
C PHE A 11 4.41 22.99 15.37
N TYR A 12 3.57 23.31 14.36
CA TYR A 12 3.35 24.71 13.96
C TYR A 12 2.69 25.50 15.10
N PHE A 13 1.64 24.93 15.71
CA PHE A 13 0.92 25.59 16.80
C PHE A 13 1.81 25.75 18.03
N LEU A 14 2.55 24.70 18.41
CA LEU A 14 3.50 24.76 19.52
C LEU A 14 4.53 25.88 19.33
N GLY A 15 5.16 25.96 18.15
CA GLY A 15 6.14 27.00 17.86
C GLY A 15 5.54 28.41 17.82
N CYS A 16 4.32 28.54 17.28
CA CYS A 16 3.61 29.80 17.23
C CYS A 16 3.15 30.27 18.62
N GLU A 17 2.63 29.39 19.46
CA GLU A 17 2.25 29.69 20.84
C GLU A 17 3.47 30.09 21.68
N TYR A 18 4.57 29.35 21.57
CA TYR A 18 5.82 29.65 22.25
C TYR A 18 6.34 31.05 21.88
N SER A 19 6.35 31.39 20.58
CA SER A 19 6.76 32.71 20.10
C SER A 19 5.84 33.85 20.55
N ASN A 20 4.58 33.55 20.87
CA ASN A 20 3.57 34.54 21.30
C ASN A 20 3.28 34.47 22.81
N HIS A 21 4.15 33.84 23.60
CA HIS A 21 4.04 33.73 25.06
C HIS A 21 2.71 33.13 25.54
N PHE A 22 2.24 32.06 24.86
CA PHE A 22 1.02 31.32 25.21
C PHE A 22 -0.23 32.23 25.34
N PRO A 23 -0.70 32.82 24.23
CA PRO A 23 -1.89 33.68 24.25
C PRO A 23 -3.14 32.90 24.68
N ARG A 24 -4.10 33.56 25.34
CA ARG A 24 -5.38 32.93 25.74
C ARG A 24 -6.19 32.42 24.55
N ASP A 25 -6.09 33.08 23.39
CA ASP A 25 -6.72 32.66 22.14
C ASP A 25 -5.66 32.32 21.08
N THR A 26 -5.25 31.06 21.06
CA THR A 26 -4.30 30.52 20.07
C THR A 26 -4.79 30.71 18.64
N TYR A 27 -6.09 30.57 18.37
CA TYR A 27 -6.61 30.56 17.00
C TYR A 27 -6.67 31.96 16.37
N ALA A 28 -6.77 33.00 17.19
CA ALA A 28 -6.69 34.39 16.75
C ALA A 28 -5.26 34.76 16.30
N VAL A 29 -4.23 34.28 16.99
CA VAL A 29 -2.83 34.65 16.74
C VAL A 29 -2.14 33.70 15.74
N CYS A 30 -2.43 32.41 15.86
CA CYS A 30 -1.85 31.32 15.09
C CYS A 30 -2.84 30.82 14.04
N HIS A 31 -2.95 31.53 12.92
CA HIS A 31 -3.88 31.18 11.85
C HIS A 31 -3.56 29.82 11.20
N SER A 32 -4.48 28.87 11.38
CA SER A 32 -4.46 27.57 10.72
C SER A 32 -4.67 27.70 9.20
N GLY A 33 -3.72 27.17 8.42
CA GLY A 33 -3.88 27.06 6.98
C GLY A 33 -3.66 28.33 6.17
N SER A 34 -3.19 29.43 6.76
CA SER A 34 -2.99 30.70 6.03
C SER A 34 -1.52 31.13 5.88
N ARG A 35 -0.58 30.54 6.64
CA ARG A 35 0.85 30.89 6.60
C ARG A 35 1.69 29.80 5.96
N TRP A 36 2.77 30.18 5.28
CA TRP A 36 3.68 29.25 4.59
C TRP A 36 4.38 28.23 5.49
N PRO A 37 4.82 28.54 6.73
CA PRO A 37 5.38 27.54 7.63
C PRO A 37 4.41 26.39 7.94
N TYR A 38 3.11 26.70 8.03
CA TYR A 38 2.06 25.68 8.16
C TYR A 38 1.99 24.79 6.91
N ALA A 39 2.10 25.37 5.71
CA ALA A 39 2.11 24.61 4.44
C ALA A 39 3.28 23.62 4.37
N LEU A 40 4.48 24.03 4.77
CA LEU A 40 5.67 23.19 4.74
C LEU A 40 5.51 21.94 5.63
N LEU A 41 5.06 22.15 6.88
CA LEU A 41 4.81 21.07 7.82
C LEU A 41 3.66 20.16 7.34
N LEU A 42 2.62 20.76 6.75
CA LEU A 42 1.49 20.02 6.16
C LEU A 42 1.92 19.09 5.02
N CYS A 43 2.84 19.52 4.16
CA CYS A 43 3.32 18.76 3.01
C CYS A 43 4.37 17.70 3.36
N LEU A 44 5.03 17.79 4.52
CA LEU A 44 6.16 16.94 4.89
C LEU A 44 5.88 15.43 4.81
N PRO A 45 4.76 14.89 5.35
CA PRO A 45 4.45 13.46 5.20
C PRO A 45 4.35 12.99 3.75
N ALA A 46 3.75 13.82 2.90
CA ALA A 46 3.58 13.50 1.48
C ALA A 46 4.92 13.55 0.73
N LEU A 47 5.78 14.51 1.07
CA LEU A 47 7.12 14.63 0.52
C LEU A 47 8.00 13.43 0.85
N VAL A 48 7.99 12.98 2.10
CA VAL A 48 8.74 11.78 2.51
C VAL A 48 8.28 10.56 1.69
N ARG A 49 6.97 10.38 1.51
CA ARG A 49 6.43 9.29 0.68
C ARG A 49 6.78 9.42 -0.79
N LEU A 50 6.77 10.64 -1.34
CA LEU A 50 7.19 10.91 -2.70
C LEU A 50 8.64 10.47 -2.92
N ILE A 51 9.56 10.89 -2.04
CA ILE A 51 10.98 10.52 -2.10
C ILE A 51 11.15 9.00 -2.02
N GLN A 52 10.45 8.34 -1.10
CA GLN A 52 10.48 6.88 -0.98
C GLN A 52 10.01 6.17 -2.25
N CYS A 53 8.94 6.67 -2.89
CA CYS A 53 8.41 6.08 -4.13
C CYS A 53 9.37 6.29 -5.30
N VAL A 54 9.98 7.47 -5.43
CA VAL A 54 10.99 7.75 -6.46
C VAL A 54 12.23 6.88 -6.27
N LYS A 55 12.70 6.73 -5.04
CA LYS A 55 13.80 5.81 -4.72
C LYS A 55 13.45 4.37 -5.08
N ARG A 56 12.27 3.90 -4.70
CA ARG A 56 11.84 2.53 -5.03
C ARG A 56 11.68 2.31 -6.53
N TRP A 57 11.22 3.32 -7.27
CA TRP A 57 11.20 3.29 -8.73
C TRP A 57 12.62 3.22 -9.32
N HIS A 58 13.55 4.01 -8.80
CA HIS A 58 14.95 3.95 -9.24
C HIS A 58 15.55 2.54 -9.06
N ASP A 59 15.27 1.90 -7.92
CA ASP A 59 15.84 0.60 -7.55
C ASP A 59 15.17 -0.57 -8.32
N SER A 60 13.85 -0.54 -8.49
CA SER A 60 13.08 -1.66 -9.11
C SER A 60 12.72 -1.47 -10.58
N ARG A 61 12.72 -0.22 -11.08
CA ARG A 61 12.28 0.21 -12.42
C ARG A 61 10.81 -0.10 -12.77
N LEU A 62 9.97 -0.40 -11.79
CA LEU A 62 8.55 -0.67 -12.00
C LEU A 62 7.72 0.62 -12.07
N ALA A 63 6.88 0.75 -13.10
CA ALA A 63 6.04 1.92 -13.34
C ALA A 63 5.02 2.17 -12.20
N ILE A 64 4.55 1.11 -11.52
CA ILE A 64 3.61 1.20 -10.39
C ILE A 64 4.11 2.15 -9.28
N HIS A 65 5.41 2.20 -9.03
CA HIS A 65 5.99 3.09 -8.02
C HIS A 65 6.01 4.55 -8.48
N LEU A 66 6.19 4.80 -9.78
CA LEU A 66 6.14 6.14 -10.35
C LEU A 66 4.71 6.68 -10.35
N ILE A 67 3.73 5.83 -10.67
CA ILE A 67 2.31 6.18 -10.55
C ILE A 67 1.99 6.50 -9.08
N ASN A 68 2.45 5.67 -8.14
CA ASN A 68 2.31 5.97 -6.71
C ASN A 68 3.01 7.28 -6.31
N ALA A 69 4.17 7.62 -6.88
CA ALA A 69 4.84 8.90 -6.67
C ALA A 69 3.98 10.08 -7.15
N GLY A 70 3.38 9.98 -8.34
CA GLY A 70 2.44 10.98 -8.86
C GLY A 70 1.27 11.26 -7.92
N LYS A 71 0.75 10.23 -7.24
CA LYS A 71 -0.31 10.37 -6.22
C LYS A 71 0.12 11.26 -5.05
N TYR A 72 1.35 11.14 -4.58
CA TYR A 72 1.86 12.02 -3.52
C TYR A 72 2.16 13.42 -4.03
N LEU A 73 2.65 13.55 -5.27
CA LEU A 73 2.90 14.85 -5.90
C LEU A 73 1.63 15.68 -6.05
N ILE A 74 0.55 15.12 -6.61
CA ILE A 74 -0.73 15.84 -6.75
C ILE A 74 -1.34 16.18 -5.38
N SER A 75 -1.11 15.34 -4.36
CA SER A 75 -1.51 15.65 -2.98
C SER A 75 -0.75 16.86 -2.42
N ILE A 76 0.56 17.00 -2.70
CA ILE A 76 1.34 18.18 -2.30
C ILE A 76 0.80 19.44 -2.98
N VAL A 77 0.54 19.37 -4.29
CA VAL A 77 -0.03 20.51 -5.05
C VAL A 77 -1.38 20.93 -4.48
N GLN A 78 -2.26 19.96 -4.17
CA GLN A 78 -3.55 20.22 -3.52
C GLN A 78 -3.38 20.99 -2.20
N LEU A 79 -2.44 20.58 -1.34
CA LEU A 79 -2.20 21.21 -0.04
C LEU A 79 -1.63 22.63 -0.18
N CYS A 80 -0.73 22.86 -1.14
CA CYS A 80 -0.21 24.19 -1.44
C CYS A 80 -1.32 25.13 -1.94
N LEU A 81 -2.20 24.65 -2.83
CA LEU A 81 -3.34 25.42 -3.33
C LEU A 81 -4.35 25.74 -2.21
N PHE A 82 -4.57 24.82 -1.28
CA PHE A 82 -5.40 25.06 -0.09
C PHE A 82 -4.88 26.23 0.75
N VAL A 83 -3.58 26.25 1.05
CA VAL A 83 -2.98 27.35 1.82
C VAL A 83 -2.99 28.65 1.04
N LEU A 84 -2.74 28.61 -0.28
CA LEU A 84 -2.81 29.79 -1.15
C LEU A 84 -4.20 30.42 -1.16
N TRP A 85 -5.25 29.61 -1.32
CA TRP A 85 -6.63 30.09 -1.26
C TRP A 85 -6.95 30.74 0.08
N ARG A 86 -6.51 30.14 1.18
CA ARG A 86 -6.73 30.69 2.54
C ARG A 86 -5.93 31.96 2.80
N ALA A 87 -4.70 32.04 2.30
CA ALA A 87 -3.86 33.24 2.39
C ALA A 87 -4.46 34.43 1.61
N ARG A 88 -5.21 34.17 0.53
CA ARG A 88 -5.93 35.19 -0.27
C ARG A 88 -7.32 35.54 0.27
N GLY A 89 -7.56 35.35 1.56
CA GLY A 89 -8.81 35.79 2.20
C GLY A 89 -10.00 34.84 2.02
N ARG A 90 -9.79 33.60 1.56
CA ARG A 90 -10.80 32.52 1.54
C ARG A 90 -12.04 32.79 0.68
N SER A 91 -12.00 33.79 -0.20
CA SER A 91 -13.12 34.07 -1.09
C SER A 91 -13.41 32.87 -1.99
N THR A 92 -14.68 32.50 -2.10
CA THR A 92 -15.17 31.42 -2.97
C THR A 92 -15.30 31.84 -4.43
N SER A 93 -15.27 33.15 -4.73
CA SER A 93 -15.32 33.67 -6.10
C SER A 93 -13.95 33.77 -6.78
N ASN A 94 -12.86 33.53 -6.03
CA ASN A 94 -11.51 33.67 -6.56
C ASN A 94 -11.08 32.46 -7.40
N ALA A 95 -10.29 32.71 -8.45
CA ALA A 95 -9.71 31.65 -9.29
C ALA A 95 -8.93 30.60 -8.48
N SER A 96 -8.26 31.00 -7.39
CA SER A 96 -7.55 30.07 -6.50
C SER A 96 -8.46 29.04 -5.83
N PHE A 97 -9.70 29.41 -5.52
CA PHE A 97 -10.68 28.49 -4.95
C PHE A 97 -11.10 27.44 -5.99
N ILE A 98 -11.44 27.89 -7.20
CA ILE A 98 -11.84 27.02 -8.31
C ILE A 98 -10.74 26.00 -8.64
N VAL A 99 -9.50 26.48 -8.79
CA VAL A 99 -8.33 25.62 -9.05
C VAL A 99 -8.11 24.63 -7.90
N TRP A 100 -8.22 25.08 -6.65
CA TRP A 100 -8.09 24.19 -5.49
C TRP A 100 -9.19 23.11 -5.45
N VAL A 101 -10.43 23.45 -5.77
CA VAL A 101 -11.57 22.51 -5.82
C VAL A 101 -11.37 21.46 -6.91
N LEU A 102 -10.94 21.88 -8.12
CA LEU A 102 -10.68 20.96 -9.23
C LEU A 102 -9.54 20.00 -8.90
N VAL A 103 -8.41 20.51 -8.39
CA VAL A 103 -7.27 19.68 -7.98
C VAL A 103 -7.64 18.78 -6.80
N SER A 104 -8.42 19.27 -5.82
CA SER A 104 -8.89 18.45 -4.70
C SER A 104 -9.80 17.31 -5.14
N THR A 105 -10.66 17.56 -6.12
CA THR A 105 -11.52 16.55 -6.73
C THR A 105 -10.68 15.52 -7.47
N ALA A 106 -9.75 15.95 -8.32
CA ALA A 106 -8.83 15.07 -9.04
C ALA A 106 -8.00 14.20 -8.09
N THR A 107 -7.43 14.77 -7.03
CA THR A 107 -6.69 14.01 -6.01
C THR A 107 -7.58 13.02 -5.27
N SER A 108 -8.82 13.41 -4.94
CA SER A 108 -9.77 12.52 -4.25
C SER A 108 -10.15 11.33 -5.12
N VAL A 109 -10.46 11.57 -6.40
CA VAL A 109 -10.77 10.51 -7.37
C VAL A 109 -9.56 9.60 -7.57
N TYR A 110 -8.38 10.17 -7.82
CA TYR A 110 -7.17 9.38 -8.07
C TYR A 110 -6.77 8.51 -6.87
N THR A 111 -6.78 9.09 -5.66
CA THR A 111 -6.44 8.33 -4.45
C THR A 111 -7.50 7.28 -4.09
N SER A 112 -8.78 7.55 -4.37
CA SER A 112 -9.85 6.58 -4.17
C SER A 112 -9.74 5.43 -5.17
N ALA A 113 -9.50 5.73 -6.45
CA ALA A 113 -9.26 4.72 -7.48
C ALA A 113 -8.05 3.84 -7.11
N TRP A 114 -6.97 4.46 -6.62
CA TRP A 114 -5.81 3.71 -6.13
C TRP A 114 -6.16 2.75 -4.99
N ASP A 115 -6.88 3.21 -3.97
CA ASP A 115 -7.27 2.37 -2.83
C ASP A 115 -8.10 1.16 -3.31
N LEU A 116 -9.10 1.39 -4.17
CA LEU A 116 -10.03 0.35 -4.61
C LEU A 116 -9.41 -0.64 -5.61
N ILE A 117 -8.62 -0.13 -6.57
CA ILE A 117 -8.07 -0.92 -7.67
C ILE A 117 -6.74 -1.57 -7.27
N VAL A 118 -5.81 -0.79 -6.71
CA VAL A 118 -4.43 -1.25 -6.46
C VAL A 118 -4.30 -1.86 -5.08
N ASP A 119 -4.80 -1.17 -4.06
CA ASP A 119 -4.59 -1.61 -2.68
C ASP A 119 -5.54 -2.75 -2.30
N TRP A 120 -6.81 -2.68 -2.73
CA TRP A 120 -7.87 -3.67 -2.42
C TRP A 120 -8.17 -4.64 -3.56
N SER A 121 -7.69 -4.40 -4.79
CA SER A 121 -7.87 -5.30 -5.94
C SER A 121 -9.33 -5.71 -6.22
N LEU A 122 -10.30 -4.82 -5.95
CA LEU A 122 -11.73 -5.17 -5.96
C LEU A 122 -12.35 -5.24 -7.36
N PHE A 123 -11.83 -4.48 -8.33
CA PHE A 123 -12.36 -4.45 -9.68
C PHE A 123 -11.69 -5.48 -10.59
N ARG A 124 -12.15 -6.74 -10.55
CA ARG A 124 -11.78 -7.77 -11.54
C ARG A 124 -12.87 -7.87 -12.63
N PRO A 125 -12.52 -7.76 -13.93
CA PRO A 125 -13.49 -7.75 -15.04
C PRO A 125 -14.40 -8.99 -15.13
N GLN A 126 -13.95 -10.14 -14.64
CA GLN A 126 -14.62 -11.43 -14.85
C GLN A 126 -15.63 -11.83 -13.75
N SER A 127 -15.86 -11.03 -12.70
CA SER A 127 -16.70 -11.47 -11.55
C SER A 127 -17.61 -10.40 -10.92
N GLY A 128 -17.99 -9.35 -11.66
CA GLY A 128 -19.00 -8.39 -11.22
C GLY A 128 -18.57 -7.58 -10.00
N LEU A 129 -17.76 -6.52 -10.22
CA LEU A 129 -17.32 -5.52 -9.24
C LEU A 129 -16.55 -6.04 -7.99
N LEU A 130 -16.52 -7.36 -7.72
CA LEU A 130 -15.88 -7.99 -6.56
C LEU A 130 -15.20 -9.31 -6.96
N ARG A 131 -13.98 -9.56 -6.47
CA ARG A 131 -13.22 -10.81 -6.67
C ARG A 131 -14.02 -12.07 -6.26
N HIS A 132 -13.73 -13.20 -6.92
CA HIS A 132 -14.30 -14.52 -6.61
C HIS A 132 -13.88 -15.03 -5.22
N ASP A 133 -12.58 -14.97 -4.90
CA ASP A 133 -12.05 -15.33 -3.58
C ASP A 133 -12.08 -14.13 -2.63
N ARG A 134 -12.82 -14.29 -1.53
CA ARG A 134 -13.04 -13.25 -0.51
C ARG A 134 -12.71 -13.83 0.85
N GLY A 135 -11.96 -13.08 1.65
CA GLY A 135 -11.71 -13.43 3.05
C GLY A 135 -12.95 -13.24 3.94
N TYR A 136 -13.82 -12.30 3.60
CA TYR A 136 -15.06 -12.04 4.34
C TYR A 136 -16.30 -12.60 3.64
N SER A 137 -17.10 -13.35 4.39
CA SER A 137 -18.33 -14.00 3.89
C SER A 137 -19.40 -13.00 3.40
N SER A 138 -19.46 -11.80 3.99
CA SER A 138 -20.50 -10.80 3.68
C SER A 138 -20.06 -9.77 2.64
N ARG A 139 -20.77 -9.70 1.50
CA ARG A 139 -20.53 -8.72 0.42
C ARG A 139 -20.78 -7.28 0.85
N TYR A 140 -21.67 -7.07 1.81
CA TYR A 140 -22.05 -5.75 2.31
C TYR A 140 -20.87 -5.02 2.96
N VAL A 141 -19.93 -5.75 3.57
CA VAL A 141 -18.74 -5.17 4.20
C VAL A 141 -17.85 -4.47 3.17
N TYR A 142 -17.70 -5.05 1.97
CA TYR A 142 -16.93 -4.45 0.88
C TYR A 142 -17.64 -3.21 0.33
N TYR A 143 -18.93 -3.29 0.01
CA TYR A 143 -19.67 -2.12 -0.49
C TYR A 143 -19.71 -0.98 0.52
N PHE A 144 -19.90 -1.28 1.80
CA PHE A 144 -19.84 -0.29 2.87
C PHE A 144 -18.45 0.36 2.94
N ALA A 145 -17.37 -0.44 2.93
CA ALA A 145 -16.01 0.08 2.95
C ALA A 145 -15.67 0.92 1.72
N MET A 146 -16.14 0.53 0.54
CA MET A 146 -15.99 1.29 -0.71
C MET A 146 -16.68 2.65 -0.59
N ALA A 147 -17.97 2.65 -0.20
CA ALA A 147 -18.74 3.88 -0.04
C ALA A 147 -18.14 4.79 1.04
N SER A 148 -17.81 4.25 2.22
CA SER A 148 -17.21 5.03 3.30
C SER A 148 -15.84 5.58 2.92
N ASN A 149 -15.00 4.82 2.21
CA ASN A 149 -13.70 5.31 1.76
C ASN A 149 -13.86 6.51 0.82
N VAL A 150 -14.74 6.42 -0.18
CA VAL A 150 -14.99 7.53 -1.11
C VAL A 150 -15.54 8.75 -0.36
N LEU A 151 -16.55 8.59 0.50
CA LEU A 151 -17.13 9.70 1.26
C LEU A 151 -16.10 10.41 2.15
N ILE A 152 -15.29 9.65 2.89
CA ILE A 152 -14.25 10.21 3.76
C ILE A 152 -13.14 10.89 2.93
N ARG A 153 -12.90 10.47 1.69
CA ARG A 153 -11.93 11.14 0.80
C ARG A 153 -12.38 12.53 0.39
N PHE A 154 -13.69 12.78 0.30
CA PHE A 154 -14.28 14.10 0.05
C PHE A 154 -14.48 14.94 1.33
N ILE A 155 -13.92 14.53 2.48
CA ILE A 155 -14.00 15.29 3.73
C ILE A 155 -13.47 16.72 3.61
N TRP A 156 -12.62 17.00 2.62
CA TRP A 156 -12.09 18.34 2.38
C TRP A 156 -13.18 19.39 2.05
N VAL A 157 -14.34 18.96 1.55
CA VAL A 157 -15.51 19.82 1.30
C VAL A 157 -15.97 20.52 2.58
N TRP A 158 -15.81 19.87 3.74
CA TRP A 158 -16.13 20.44 5.04
C TRP A 158 -15.19 21.58 5.48
N TYR A 159 -14.11 21.86 4.73
CA TYR A 159 -13.26 23.03 4.95
C TYR A 159 -13.74 24.30 4.24
N ILE A 160 -14.75 24.20 3.37
CA ILE A 160 -15.30 25.34 2.61
C ILE A 160 -16.12 26.29 3.49
N PRO A 161 -17.08 25.81 4.32
CA PRO A 161 -17.86 26.70 5.17
C PRO A 161 -16.98 27.37 6.25
N ASP A 162 -17.31 28.60 6.63
CA ASP A 162 -16.59 29.33 7.68
C ASP A 162 -16.93 28.72 9.06
N ALA A 163 -16.24 27.64 9.39
CA ALA A 163 -16.50 26.81 10.57
C ALA A 163 -15.92 27.39 11.86
N LYS A 164 -16.16 28.69 12.12
CA LYS A 164 -15.79 29.31 13.40
C LYS A 164 -16.62 28.80 14.57
N GLN A 165 -17.79 28.20 14.29
CA GLN A 165 -18.80 27.89 15.30
C GLN A 165 -18.43 26.69 16.20
N TYR A 166 -17.67 25.68 15.73
CA TYR A 166 -17.28 24.51 16.55
C TYR A 166 -15.94 23.86 16.10
N PRO A 167 -14.77 24.44 16.42
CA PRO A 167 -13.48 23.93 15.96
C PRO A 167 -13.11 22.55 16.57
N ASN A 168 -13.50 22.31 17.83
CA ASN A 168 -13.14 21.09 18.57
C ASN A 168 -13.91 19.86 18.08
N SER A 169 -15.23 19.97 17.91
CA SER A 169 -16.06 18.86 17.42
C SER A 169 -15.68 18.46 15.99
N ARG A 170 -15.40 19.44 15.11
CA ARG A 170 -14.96 19.16 13.74
C ARG A 170 -13.64 18.39 13.70
N SER A 171 -12.66 18.81 14.49
CA SER A 171 -11.37 18.13 14.58
C SER A 171 -11.51 16.70 15.09
N PHE A 172 -12.39 16.47 16.07
CA PHE A 172 -12.71 15.13 16.56
C PHE A 172 -13.31 14.22 15.48
N TYR A 173 -14.36 14.68 14.77
CA TYR A 173 -14.98 13.88 13.71
C TYR A 173 -14.02 13.60 12.55
N PHE A 174 -13.13 14.54 12.21
CA PHE A 174 -12.12 14.33 11.17
C PHE A 174 -11.06 13.31 11.58
N ALA A 175 -10.61 13.37 12.84
CA ALA A 175 -9.69 12.37 13.39
C ALA A 175 -10.35 10.98 13.41
N LEU A 176 -11.61 10.89 13.85
CA LEU A 176 -12.39 9.65 13.86
C LEU A 176 -12.55 9.06 12.45
N ALA A 177 -12.92 9.89 11.48
CA ALA A 177 -13.09 9.47 10.09
C ALA A 177 -11.77 8.99 9.46
N GLU A 178 -10.66 9.69 9.67
CA GLU A 178 -9.35 9.24 9.17
C GLU A 178 -8.89 7.95 9.88
N MET A 179 -9.18 7.79 11.17
CA MET A 179 -8.90 6.55 11.91
C MET A 179 -9.67 5.36 11.34
N LEU A 180 -10.99 5.49 11.17
CA LEU A 180 -11.84 4.44 10.59
C LEU A 180 -11.37 4.05 9.19
N ARG A 181 -11.04 5.04 8.35
CA ARG A 181 -10.52 4.79 7.00
C ARG A 181 -9.21 4.01 7.00
N ARG A 182 -8.30 4.33 7.92
CA ARG A 182 -7.01 3.63 8.06
C ARG A 182 -7.18 2.20 8.59
N TRP A 183 -8.09 2.02 9.54
CA TRP A 183 -8.49 0.72 10.04
C TRP A 183 -9.01 -0.14 8.88
N GLN A 184 -10.02 0.33 8.15
CA GLN A 184 -10.55 -0.36 6.95
C GLN A 184 -9.44 -0.69 5.95
N TRP A 185 -8.63 0.31 5.57
CA TRP A 185 -7.56 0.12 4.59
C TRP A 185 -6.55 -0.96 5.01
N ASN A 186 -6.19 -1.03 6.30
CA ASN A 186 -5.25 -2.03 6.80
C ASN A 186 -5.81 -3.46 6.68
N PHE A 187 -7.08 -3.68 7.07
CA PHE A 187 -7.73 -4.99 6.97
C PHE A 187 -7.79 -5.48 5.53
N PHE A 188 -8.33 -4.68 4.61
CA PHE A 188 -8.42 -5.09 3.20
C PHE A 188 -7.05 -5.23 2.53
N ARG A 189 -6.03 -4.48 2.99
CA ARG A 189 -4.68 -4.62 2.46
C ARG A 189 -4.03 -5.94 2.88
N VAL A 190 -4.19 -6.32 4.15
CA VAL A 190 -3.71 -7.62 4.66
C VAL A 190 -4.43 -8.75 3.95
N GLU A 191 -5.75 -8.65 3.77
CA GLU A 191 -6.53 -9.62 3.02
C GLU A 191 -6.03 -9.77 1.57
N THR A 192 -5.85 -8.64 0.86
CA THR A 192 -5.36 -8.64 -0.52
C THR A 192 -3.97 -9.26 -0.65
N GLU A 193 -3.11 -9.05 0.35
CA GLU A 193 -1.78 -9.67 0.39
C GLU A 193 -1.84 -11.15 0.75
N HIS A 194 -2.73 -11.56 1.65
CA HIS A 194 -2.93 -12.95 2.01
C HIS A 194 -3.45 -13.76 0.82
N LEU A 195 -4.46 -13.24 0.11
CA LEU A 195 -4.98 -13.82 -1.12
C LEU A 195 -3.91 -13.81 -2.23
N GLY A 196 -3.10 -12.76 -2.33
CA GLY A 196 -1.99 -12.70 -3.29
C GLY A 196 -0.93 -13.77 -3.04
N ASN A 197 -0.59 -14.04 -1.77
CA ASN A 197 0.37 -15.07 -1.40
C ASN A 197 -0.19 -16.49 -1.51
N ALA A 198 -1.49 -16.67 -1.27
CA ALA A 198 -2.19 -17.94 -1.46
C ALA A 198 -2.24 -18.32 -2.95
N ASP A 199 -2.63 -17.41 -3.83
CA ASP A 199 -2.65 -17.61 -5.28
C ASP A 199 -1.24 -17.86 -5.86
N ALA A 200 -0.20 -17.28 -5.24
CA ALA A 200 1.19 -17.52 -5.63
C ALA A 200 1.78 -18.83 -5.07
N TYR A 201 0.96 -19.74 -4.52
CA TYR A 201 1.36 -21.00 -3.88
C TYR A 201 2.42 -20.84 -2.79
N ARG A 202 2.53 -19.65 -2.18
CA ARG A 202 3.55 -19.33 -1.18
C ARG A 202 3.16 -19.79 0.22
N VAL A 203 1.89 -20.13 0.43
CA VAL A 203 1.30 -20.51 1.74
C VAL A 203 1.13 -22.03 1.89
N THR A 204 1.02 -22.79 0.80
CA THR A 204 0.95 -24.26 0.84
C THR A 204 2.26 -24.87 0.35
N ARG A 205 2.90 -25.73 1.18
CA ARG A 205 4.12 -26.49 0.84
C ARG A 205 3.96 -27.49 -0.31
N GLU A 206 2.77 -27.56 -0.90
CA GLU A 206 2.46 -28.48 -1.98
C GLU A 206 2.48 -27.73 -3.30
N ILE A 207 3.68 -27.68 -3.88
CA ILE A 207 3.88 -27.36 -5.28
C ILE A 207 3.21 -28.50 -6.05
N PRO A 208 2.23 -28.25 -6.95
CA PRO A 208 1.76 -29.31 -7.83
C PRO A 208 2.96 -29.77 -8.67
N LEU A 209 3.41 -31.00 -8.39
CA LEU A 209 4.53 -31.59 -9.11
C LEU A 209 4.11 -31.73 -10.59
N PRO A 210 4.97 -31.37 -11.55
CA PRO A 210 4.67 -31.40 -12.98
C PRO A 210 4.70 -32.83 -13.56
N TYR A 211 4.27 -33.82 -12.78
CA TYR A 211 4.19 -35.20 -13.24
C TYR A 211 2.74 -35.63 -13.28
N ARG A 212 2.28 -35.95 -14.50
CA ARG A 212 1.09 -36.76 -14.72
C ARG A 212 1.29 -38.05 -13.94
N ARG A 213 0.50 -38.27 -12.89
CA ARG A 213 0.45 -39.55 -12.20
C ARG A 213 -0.06 -40.57 -13.22
N ILE A 214 0.86 -41.34 -13.81
CA ILE A 214 0.48 -42.58 -14.47
C ILE A 214 0.12 -43.48 -13.30
N GLU A 215 -1.19 -43.68 -13.08
CA GLU A 215 -1.67 -44.73 -12.20
C GLU A 215 -1.16 -46.04 -12.81
N HIS A 216 -0.10 -46.58 -12.22
CA HIS A 216 0.24 -47.97 -12.44
C HIS A 216 -0.75 -48.74 -11.57
N ASP A 217 -1.79 -49.25 -12.23
CA ASP A 217 -2.71 -50.19 -11.61
C ASP A 217 -1.91 -51.32 -10.95
N SER A 218 -2.34 -51.59 -9.73
CA SER A 218 -1.91 -52.63 -8.81
C SER A 218 -1.71 -53.98 -9.47
N ASP A 219 -0.69 -54.73 -9.03
CA ASP A 219 -0.83 -56.14 -8.66
C ASP A 219 0.35 -56.64 -7.80
N GLU A 220 -0.01 -57.30 -6.69
CA GLU A 220 0.69 -58.34 -5.91
C GLU A 220 1.78 -58.00 -4.84
N ASP A 221 1.32 -58.07 -3.58
CA ASP A 221 1.80 -58.86 -2.42
C ASP A 221 3.27 -58.91 -1.93
N ASP A 222 3.38 -58.64 -0.62
CA ASP A 222 4.09 -59.40 0.45
C ASP A 222 5.36 -58.80 1.14
N LYS A 223 5.23 -58.69 2.48
CA LYS A 223 6.25 -58.68 3.58
C LYS A 223 7.05 -57.42 3.97
N GLN A 224 6.82 -56.98 5.23
CA GLN A 224 7.76 -56.25 6.11
C GLN A 224 8.61 -57.23 6.95
N PRO A 225 9.63 -56.81 7.74
CA PRO A 225 10.45 -55.57 7.77
C PRO A 225 11.98 -55.88 7.77
N GLU A 226 12.89 -54.89 7.70
CA GLU A 226 14.23 -54.91 8.37
C GLU A 226 15.02 -53.60 8.16
N LEU A 227 15.77 -53.25 9.20
CA LEU A 227 16.50 -52.02 9.48
C LEU A 227 17.86 -51.99 8.76
N PHE A 228 18.10 -51.08 7.81
CA PHE A 228 19.45 -50.83 7.28
C PHE A 228 19.95 -49.40 7.54
N ARG A 229 20.84 -49.33 8.54
CA ARG A 229 21.76 -48.24 8.84
C ARG A 229 22.62 -47.91 7.62
N SER A 230 22.34 -46.80 6.93
CA SER A 230 23.15 -46.37 5.79
C SER A 230 24.49 -45.80 6.27
N LYS A 231 25.57 -46.51 5.93
CA LYS A 231 26.95 -46.04 6.09
C LYS A 231 27.21 -44.92 5.08
N THR A 232 27.57 -43.74 5.56
CA THR A 232 27.99 -42.61 4.72
C THR A 232 29.26 -42.97 3.94
N ASN A 233 29.18 -42.96 2.61
CA ASN A 233 30.29 -43.23 1.72
C ASN A 233 31.28 -42.05 1.66
N PRO A 234 32.60 -42.28 1.51
CA PRO A 234 33.61 -41.21 1.50
C PRO A 234 33.44 -40.19 0.35
N ILE A 235 32.72 -40.57 -0.71
CA ILE A 235 32.42 -39.71 -1.87
C ILE A 235 31.48 -38.55 -1.48
N THR A 236 30.54 -38.77 -0.55
CA THR A 236 29.58 -37.71 -0.15
C THR A 236 30.27 -36.63 0.69
N VAL A 237 31.24 -37.01 1.51
CA VAL A 237 32.05 -36.08 2.31
C VAL A 237 32.91 -35.18 1.42
N HIS A 238 33.42 -35.73 0.31
CA HIS A 238 34.27 -34.99 -0.61
C HIS A 238 33.48 -33.97 -1.45
N LEU A 239 32.25 -34.32 -1.84
CA LEU A 239 31.30 -33.44 -2.51
C LEU A 239 30.87 -32.27 -1.60
N ASP A 240 30.65 -32.51 -0.31
CA ASP A 240 30.31 -31.45 0.66
C ASP A 240 31.46 -30.50 0.95
N ARG A 241 32.71 -30.95 0.80
CA ARG A 241 33.90 -30.09 0.91
C ARG A 241 34.07 -29.24 -0.35
N LEU A 242 33.95 -29.84 -1.54
CA LEU A 242 33.96 -29.10 -2.82
C LEU A 242 32.83 -28.09 -2.93
N ARG A 243 31.63 -28.43 -2.42
CA ARG A 243 30.49 -27.52 -2.36
C ARG A 243 30.74 -26.32 -1.45
N ARG A 244 31.43 -26.52 -0.32
CA ARG A 244 31.83 -25.43 0.60
C ARG A 244 32.97 -24.59 0.06
N GLU A 245 33.85 -25.14 -0.76
CA GLU A 245 34.90 -24.35 -1.44
C GLU A 245 34.35 -23.54 -2.62
N LEU A 246 33.34 -24.04 -3.33
CA LEU A 246 32.66 -23.32 -4.41
C LEU A 246 31.69 -22.23 -3.91
N VAL A 247 31.08 -22.44 -2.73
CA VAL A 247 30.22 -21.46 -2.05
C VAL A 247 31.07 -20.75 -1.01
N GLY A 248 31.80 -19.72 -1.46
CA GLY A 248 32.70 -18.94 -0.61
C GLY A 248 32.08 -18.55 0.74
N GLU A 249 32.91 -18.61 1.79
CA GLU A 249 32.57 -18.19 3.15
C GLU A 249 32.14 -16.71 3.19
N GLU A 250 30.84 -16.45 3.10
CA GLU A 250 30.25 -15.26 3.71
C GLU A 250 29.39 -15.67 4.91
N GLN A 251 29.72 -15.03 6.03
CA GLN A 251 29.18 -15.25 7.35
C GLN A 251 27.67 -15.02 7.41
N GLY A 252 26.97 -16.01 7.97
CA GLY A 252 25.81 -15.78 8.83
C GLY A 252 24.48 -15.47 8.15
N ARG A 253 23.84 -16.48 7.55
CA ARG A 253 22.37 -16.59 7.57
C ARG A 253 21.97 -18.05 7.46
N GLY A 254 20.99 -18.47 8.25
CA GLY A 254 20.60 -19.87 8.45
C GLY A 254 20.27 -20.64 7.16
N PRO A 255 20.12 -21.98 7.24
CA PRO A 255 20.04 -22.88 6.09
C PRO A 255 18.87 -22.62 5.13
N ASP A 256 17.93 -21.75 5.51
CA ASP A 256 16.72 -21.43 4.74
C ASP A 256 16.74 -20.01 4.13
N ALA A 257 17.87 -19.29 4.24
CA ALA A 257 17.99 -17.99 3.60
C ALA A 257 18.29 -18.15 2.11
N GLU A 258 17.27 -17.92 1.26
CA GLU A 258 17.49 -17.75 -0.17
C GLU A 258 18.50 -16.60 -0.39
N ASN A 259 19.69 -16.95 -0.88
CA ASN A 259 20.69 -15.99 -1.35
C ASN A 259 20.20 -15.36 -2.66
N LEU A 260 19.28 -14.43 -2.52
CA LEU A 260 18.76 -13.61 -3.60
C LEU A 260 19.80 -12.53 -3.91
N GLY A 261 20.77 -12.87 -4.76
CA GLY A 261 21.65 -11.89 -5.40
C GLY A 261 20.84 -10.82 -6.16
N PRO A 262 21.47 -9.88 -6.89
CA PRO A 262 20.77 -8.77 -7.57
C PRO A 262 19.65 -9.21 -8.55
N ARG A 263 19.58 -10.50 -8.92
CA ARG A 263 18.51 -11.12 -9.71
C ARG A 263 17.33 -11.67 -8.91
N GLY A 264 17.45 -11.83 -7.59
CA GLY A 264 16.38 -12.38 -6.75
C GLY A 264 15.15 -11.48 -6.61
N HIS A 265 15.25 -10.22 -7.04
CA HIS A 265 14.09 -9.34 -7.21
C HIS A 265 13.27 -9.64 -8.48
N ALA A 266 13.67 -10.57 -9.36
CA ALA A 266 12.91 -10.84 -10.60
C ALA A 266 11.49 -11.35 -10.33
N ARG A 267 11.31 -12.40 -9.52
CA ARG A 267 9.97 -12.91 -9.16
C ARG A 267 9.13 -11.88 -8.39
N GLN A 268 9.76 -11.11 -7.51
CA GLN A 268 9.06 -10.03 -6.81
C GLN A 268 8.69 -8.89 -7.75
N ARG A 269 9.51 -8.58 -8.76
CA ARG A 269 9.20 -7.60 -9.80
C ARG A 269 8.07 -8.06 -10.71
N GLU A 270 8.06 -9.33 -11.10
CA GLU A 270 6.96 -9.93 -11.87
C GLU A 270 5.66 -9.92 -11.06
N TYR A 271 5.69 -10.30 -9.78
CA TYR A 271 4.54 -10.20 -8.89
C TYR A 271 4.06 -8.75 -8.69
N GLU A 272 4.97 -7.79 -8.46
CA GLU A 272 4.65 -6.38 -8.29
C GLU A 272 4.20 -5.72 -9.61
N ALA A 273 4.62 -6.25 -10.76
CA ALA A 273 4.15 -5.86 -12.09
C ALA A 273 2.76 -6.44 -12.41
N ARG A 274 2.42 -7.62 -11.86
CA ARG A 274 1.12 -8.28 -11.98
C ARG A 274 -0.02 -7.66 -11.14
N ARG A 275 0.20 -6.47 -10.59
CA ARG A 275 -0.88 -5.63 -10.03
C ARG A 275 -0.91 -4.33 -10.83
N PRO A 276 -2.06 -3.86 -11.39
CA PRO A 276 -3.46 -4.22 -11.13
C PRO A 276 -4.32 -4.52 -12.40
N GLY A 277 -5.09 -5.62 -12.38
CA GLY A 277 -6.15 -5.91 -13.37
C GLY A 277 -5.96 -7.17 -14.21
N ASP A 278 -4.91 -7.94 -13.94
CA ASP A 278 -4.42 -9.06 -14.77
C ASP A 278 -5.51 -10.07 -15.15
N THR A 279 -6.03 -9.86 -16.36
CA THR A 279 -6.53 -10.90 -17.25
C THR A 279 -5.37 -11.83 -17.59
N GLU A 280 -5.50 -13.12 -17.31
CA GLU A 280 -4.80 -14.11 -18.10
C GLU A 280 -5.22 -13.87 -19.55
N SER A 281 -4.28 -13.45 -20.39
CA SER A 281 -4.42 -13.73 -21.82
C SER A 281 -4.32 -15.23 -21.93
N ASP A 282 -5.44 -15.90 -22.23
CA ASP A 282 -5.45 -17.30 -22.64
C ASP A 282 -4.31 -17.50 -23.65
N GLU A 283 -3.29 -18.28 -23.27
CA GLU A 283 -2.38 -18.83 -24.26
C GLU A 283 -3.25 -19.66 -25.22
N PRO A 284 -3.15 -19.44 -26.55
CA PRO A 284 -3.86 -20.31 -27.46
C PRO A 284 -3.28 -21.70 -27.28
N VAL A 285 -4.12 -22.60 -26.75
CA VAL A 285 -3.87 -24.04 -26.76
C VAL A 285 -3.61 -24.40 -28.21
N SER A 286 -2.33 -24.59 -28.54
CA SER A 286 -1.87 -25.16 -29.78
C SER A 286 -2.45 -26.56 -29.88
N ALA A 287 -3.58 -26.68 -30.58
CA ALA A 287 -4.03 -27.94 -31.12
C ALA A 287 -3.10 -28.29 -32.31
N ALA A 288 -2.18 -29.21 -32.05
CA ALA A 288 -1.47 -29.99 -33.06
C ALA A 288 -1.42 -31.44 -32.58
#